data_AF-A0A7G1I8V6-F1
#
_entry.id   AF-A0A7G1I8V6-F1
#
_cell.length_a   1.000
_cell.length_b   1.000
_cell.length_c   1.000
_cell.angle_alpha   90.00
_cell.angle_beta   90.00
_cell.angle_gamma   90.00
#
_symmetry.space_group_name_H-M   'P 1'
#
loop_
_entity.id
_entity.type
_entity.pdbx_description
1 polymer ?
#
loop_
_entity_poly.entity_id
_entity_poly.type
_entity_poly.pdbx_seq_one_letter_code
_entity_poly.pdbx_strand_id
1 'polypeptide(L)'
;MMTPVSACSSGSEAIAHAWRQIVMGDADVAVCGGVEGPIEALPIAAFSMMRAMSTRNDEPERASRPFDKDRDGFVFGEAGALMLLETEEHAKARGAKPLARLLGAGITSDAFHMVAPAADGVRAGRAMTRSLELAGLSPRTLTTSMRTARRHRSATLPRPTPSGSPVVSMPRCTLRNRR
;
A
#
# COMPACT_ATOMS: atom_id res chain seq x y z
N MET A 1 3.26 17.74 6.61
CA MET A 1 4.24 16.94 5.85
C MET A 1 4.72 15.81 6.74
N MET A 2 4.69 14.56 6.27
CA MET A 2 5.12 13.39 7.02
C MET A 2 6.05 12.54 6.15
N THR A 3 7.19 12.14 6.69
CA THR A 3 8.22 11.32 6.00
C THR A 3 8.47 10.08 6.84
N PRO A 4 7.60 9.05 6.78
CA PRO A 4 7.77 7.85 7.57
C PRO A 4 9.03 7.10 7.11
N VAL A 5 9.80 6.62 8.09
CA VAL A 5 11.00 5.80 7.85
C VAL A 5 10.79 4.47 8.57
N SER A 6 10.27 3.50 7.83
CA SER A 6 9.92 2.15 8.29
C SER A 6 10.49 1.09 7.35
N ALA A 7 11.76 1.28 6.97
CA ALA A 7 12.51 0.42 6.05
C ALA A 7 11.73 0.16 4.75
N CYS A 8 11.62 -1.09 4.32
CA CYS A 8 10.94 -1.50 3.08
C CYS A 8 9.45 -1.10 3.02
N SER A 9 8.83 -0.75 4.15
CA SER A 9 7.41 -0.35 4.20
C SER A 9 7.17 1.17 4.10
N SER A 10 8.24 1.98 4.13
CA SER A 10 8.17 3.46 4.20
C SER A 10 7.26 4.06 3.12
N GLY A 11 7.38 3.60 1.87
CA GLY A 11 6.56 4.10 0.76
C GLY A 11 5.07 3.78 0.93
N SER A 12 4.74 2.56 1.35
CA SER A 12 3.36 2.14 1.62
C SER A 12 2.78 2.88 2.83
N GLU A 13 3.59 3.11 3.85
CA GLU A 13 3.20 3.88 5.03
C GLU A 13 2.93 5.35 4.68
N ALA A 14 3.76 5.97 3.84
CA ALA A 14 3.54 7.33 3.36
C ALA A 14 2.19 7.47 2.63
N ILE A 15 1.84 6.49 1.79
CA ILE A 15 0.55 6.43 1.09
C ILE A 15 -0.60 6.29 2.11
N ALA A 16 -0.45 5.41 3.11
CA ALA A 16 -1.47 5.20 4.14
C ALA A 16 -1.74 6.44 5.00
N HIS A 17 -0.69 7.20 5.35
CA HIS A 17 -0.84 8.46 6.10
C HIS A 17 -1.47 9.56 5.24
N ALA A 18 -1.07 9.68 3.97
CA ALA A 18 -1.69 10.62 3.02
C ALA A 18 -3.19 10.31 2.84
N TRP A 19 -3.55 9.04 2.69
CA TRP A 19 -4.95 8.60 2.65
C TRP A 19 -5.71 9.02 3.91
N ARG A 20 -5.11 8.80 5.08
CA ARG A 20 -5.73 9.18 6.36
C ARG A 20 -5.94 10.69 6.46
N GLN A 21 -4.95 11.50 6.08
CA GLN A 21 -5.08 12.97 6.07
C GLN A 21 -6.22 13.44 5.18
N ILE A 22 -6.36 12.85 3.98
CA ILE A 22 -7.45 13.19 3.06
C ILE A 22 -8.81 12.79 3.63
N VAL A 23 -8.94 11.56 4.15
CA VAL A 23 -10.23 11.06 4.69
C VAL A 23 -10.65 11.79 5.96
N MET A 24 -9.68 12.23 6.78
CA MET A 24 -9.96 13.01 7.98
C MET A 24 -10.24 14.50 7.70
N GLY A 25 -10.06 14.96 6.47
CA GLY A 25 -10.26 16.36 6.08
C GLY A 25 -9.09 17.28 6.43
N ASP A 26 -7.93 16.73 6.76
CA ASP A 26 -6.71 17.49 7.06
C ASP A 26 -6.05 18.04 5.77
N ALA A 27 -6.35 17.46 4.61
CA ALA A 27 -5.85 17.89 3.31
C ALA A 27 -6.79 17.50 2.16
N ASP A 28 -6.92 18.35 1.14
CA ASP A 28 -7.65 18.00 -0.10
C ASP A 28 -6.78 17.26 -1.11
N VAL A 29 -5.46 17.47 -1.03
CA VAL A 29 -4.44 16.96 -1.96
C VAL A 29 -3.18 16.60 -1.19
N ALA A 30 -2.57 15.46 -1.52
CA ALA A 30 -1.30 15.02 -0.96
C ALA A 30 -0.42 14.37 -2.03
N VAL A 31 0.87 14.70 -2.01
CA VAL A 31 1.91 13.96 -2.75
C VAL A 31 2.49 12.91 -1.82
N CYS A 32 2.51 11.65 -2.24
CA CYS A 32 3.01 10.54 -1.44
C CYS A 32 3.73 9.49 -2.29
N GLY A 33 4.57 8.69 -1.66
CA GLY A 33 5.30 7.61 -2.31
C GLY A 33 6.59 7.28 -1.55
N GLY A 34 7.56 6.71 -2.25
CA GLY A 34 8.84 6.33 -1.68
C GLY A 34 9.96 6.38 -2.71
N VAL A 35 11.16 6.66 -2.25
CA VAL A 35 12.38 6.69 -3.04
C VAL A 35 13.49 6.01 -2.25
N GLU A 36 14.28 5.19 -2.93
CA GLU A 36 15.46 4.51 -2.42
C GLU A 36 16.59 4.71 -3.44
N GLY A 37 17.76 5.17 -2.97
CA GLY A 37 18.95 5.37 -3.80
C GLY A 37 19.81 6.58 -3.39
N PRO A 38 21.06 6.68 -3.90
CA PRO A 38 21.73 5.70 -4.75
C PRO A 38 22.15 4.43 -3.99
N ILE A 39 22.34 3.31 -4.69
CA ILE A 39 22.94 2.10 -4.10
C ILE A 39 24.42 2.37 -3.78
N GLU A 40 24.72 2.46 -2.49
CA GLU A 40 26.07 2.68 -2.00
C GLU A 40 26.73 1.40 -1.49
N ALA A 41 28.07 1.40 -1.46
CA ALA A 41 28.86 0.24 -1.03
C ALA A 41 28.58 -0.16 0.44
N LEU A 42 28.28 0.81 1.31
CA LEU A 42 28.05 0.55 2.73
C LEU A 42 26.76 -0.25 3.00
N PRO A 43 25.57 0.13 2.46
CA PRO A 43 24.38 -0.70 2.50
C PRO A 43 24.61 -2.12 1.95
N ILE A 44 25.28 -2.25 0.81
CA ILE A 44 25.60 -3.56 0.21
C ILE A 44 26.44 -4.41 1.17
N ALA A 45 27.49 -3.85 1.76
CA ALA A 45 28.33 -4.55 2.73
C ALA A 45 27.54 -4.97 3.97
N ALA A 46 26.69 -4.08 4.50
CA ALA A 46 25.86 -4.37 5.68
C ALA A 46 24.87 -5.51 5.42
N PHE A 47 24.13 -5.48 4.31
CA PHE A 47 23.18 -6.55 3.96
C PHE A 47 23.87 -7.87 3.62
N SER A 48 25.06 -7.82 3.01
CA SER A 48 25.88 -9.01 2.74
C SER A 48 26.38 -9.66 4.03
N MET A 49 26.84 -8.86 5.01
CA MET A 49 27.25 -9.33 6.34
C MET A 49 26.09 -10.00 7.09
N MET A 50 24.87 -9.47 6.94
CA MET A 50 23.66 -10.07 7.50
C MET A 50 23.18 -11.32 6.75
N ARG A 51 23.83 -11.70 5.63
CA ARG A 51 23.41 -12.77 4.72
C ARG A 51 21.96 -12.59 4.22
N ALA A 52 21.56 -11.34 4.01
CA ALA A 52 20.22 -11.02 3.54
C ALA A 52 20.13 -10.96 2.00
N MET A 53 21.26 -10.73 1.34
CA MET A 53 21.36 -10.63 -0.12
C MET A 53 21.65 -11.98 -0.78
N SER A 54 21.13 -12.17 -1.99
CA SER A 54 21.53 -13.27 -2.86
C SER A 54 23.03 -13.20 -3.18
N THR A 55 23.67 -14.36 -3.29
CA THR A 55 25.09 -14.51 -3.62
C THR A 55 25.32 -15.12 -5.00
N ARG A 56 24.24 -15.29 -5.79
CA ARG A 56 24.25 -15.81 -7.15
C ARG A 56 24.77 -14.77 -8.15
N ASN A 57 26.07 -14.56 -8.12
CA ASN A 57 26.77 -13.59 -8.98
C ASN A 57 27.06 -14.15 -10.38
N ASP A 58 26.97 -15.47 -10.55
CA ASP A 58 27.17 -16.21 -11.81
C ASP A 58 25.96 -16.11 -12.75
N GLU A 59 24.75 -15.98 -12.22
CA GLU A 59 23.49 -15.83 -12.97
C GLU A 59 22.62 -14.69 -12.37
N PRO A 60 23.07 -13.42 -12.42
CA PRO A 60 22.44 -12.30 -11.70
C PRO A 60 20.98 -12.06 -12.13
N GLU A 61 20.65 -12.27 -13.41
CA GLU A 61 19.29 -12.15 -13.94
C GLU A 61 18.32 -13.20 -13.36
N ARG A 62 18.85 -14.26 -12.75
CA ARG A 62 18.07 -15.32 -12.09
C ARG A 62 18.11 -15.21 -10.56
N ALA A 63 18.85 -14.26 -9.98
CA ALA A 63 19.05 -14.17 -8.54
C ALA A 63 17.75 -13.87 -7.77
N SER A 64 16.93 -12.94 -8.27
CA SER A 64 15.63 -12.62 -7.66
C SER A 64 14.57 -13.66 -8.00
N ARG A 65 14.27 -14.55 -7.05
CA ARG A 65 13.32 -15.67 -7.21
C ARG A 65 12.40 -15.87 -6.00
N PRO A 66 11.45 -14.95 -5.75
CA PRO A 66 10.51 -15.08 -4.63
C PRO A 66 9.78 -16.43 -4.63
N PHE A 67 9.65 -17.05 -3.45
CA PHE A 67 8.99 -18.35 -3.22
C PHE A 67 9.66 -19.59 -3.86
N ASP A 68 10.72 -19.43 -4.64
CA ASP A 68 11.47 -20.56 -5.18
C ASP A 68 12.19 -21.35 -4.06
N LYS A 69 12.36 -22.67 -4.27
CA LYS A 69 13.04 -23.56 -3.32
C LYS A 69 14.51 -23.22 -3.15
N ASP A 70 15.14 -22.72 -4.22
CA ASP A 70 16.57 -22.41 -4.29
C ASP A 70 16.84 -20.90 -4.12
N ARG A 71 15.91 -20.16 -3.47
CA ARG A 71 16.10 -18.74 -3.13
C ARG A 71 17.13 -18.61 -1.99
N ASP A 72 18.01 -17.61 -2.07
CA ASP A 72 19.12 -17.43 -1.12
C ASP A 72 19.23 -16.00 -0.54
N GLY A 73 18.33 -15.10 -0.92
CA GLY A 73 18.29 -13.72 -0.41
C GLY A 73 17.52 -12.80 -1.37
N PHE A 74 17.44 -11.51 -1.04
CA PHE A 74 16.90 -10.51 -1.96
C PHE A 74 18.00 -9.92 -2.85
N VAL A 75 17.62 -9.28 -3.96
CA VAL A 75 18.51 -8.49 -4.81
C VAL A 75 18.27 -7.01 -4.48
N PHE A 76 19.30 -6.29 -4.05
CA PHE A 76 19.15 -4.89 -3.67
C PHE A 76 19.00 -4.02 -4.92
N GLY A 77 18.04 -3.10 -4.88
CA GLY A 77 17.67 -2.26 -6.00
C GLY A 77 17.35 -0.84 -5.54
N GLU A 78 17.45 0.10 -6.46
CA GLU A 78 17.07 1.51 -6.28
C GLU A 78 15.87 1.82 -7.18
N ALA A 79 14.99 2.69 -6.69
CA ALA A 79 13.83 3.15 -7.43
C ALA A 79 13.18 4.34 -6.72
N GLY A 80 12.41 5.12 -7.46
CA GLY A 80 11.52 6.13 -6.91
C GLY A 80 10.14 6.08 -7.57
N ALA A 81 9.09 6.14 -6.76
CA ALA A 81 7.71 6.25 -7.23
C ALA A 81 6.92 7.20 -6.35
N LEU A 82 6.31 8.20 -6.98
CA LEU A 82 5.44 9.18 -6.34
C LEU A 82 4.08 9.19 -7.03
N MET A 83 3.04 9.53 -6.26
CA MET A 83 1.68 9.70 -6.75
C MET A 83 1.00 10.88 -6.06
N LEU A 84 -0.01 11.42 -6.74
CA LEU A 84 -0.90 12.45 -6.22
C LEU A 84 -2.20 11.79 -5.77
N LEU A 85 -2.52 11.93 -4.49
CA LEU A 85 -3.82 11.60 -3.93
C LEU A 85 -4.60 12.90 -3.74
N GLU A 86 -5.89 12.87 -4.01
CA GLU A 86 -6.77 14.02 -3.85
C GLU A 86 -8.20 13.55 -3.54
N THR A 87 -9.02 14.45 -3.00
CA THR A 87 -10.45 14.19 -2.82
C THR A 87 -11.14 14.04 -4.18
N GLU A 88 -12.19 13.22 -4.21
CA GLU A 88 -12.98 13.02 -5.44
C GLU A 88 -13.63 14.32 -5.93
N GLU A 89 -14.00 15.20 -5.00
CA GLU A 89 -14.57 16.52 -5.29
C GLU A 89 -13.53 17.44 -5.95
N HIS A 90 -12.32 17.52 -5.39
CA HIS A 90 -11.23 18.28 -5.97
C HIS A 90 -10.85 17.77 -7.38
N ALA A 91 -10.74 16.44 -7.54
CA ALA A 91 -10.46 15.82 -8.83
C ALA A 91 -11.54 16.18 -9.88
N LYS A 92 -12.82 16.11 -9.51
CA LYS A 92 -13.94 16.45 -10.40
C LYS A 92 -13.95 17.93 -10.78
N ALA A 93 -13.71 18.83 -9.81
CA ALA A 93 -13.71 20.27 -10.05
C ALA A 93 -12.71 20.70 -11.11
N ARG A 94 -11.53 20.05 -11.15
CA ARG A 94 -10.49 20.30 -12.16
C ARG A 94 -10.60 19.41 -13.42
N GLY A 95 -11.66 18.60 -13.54
CA GLY A 95 -11.87 17.70 -14.69
C GLY A 95 -10.87 16.55 -14.80
N ALA A 96 -10.23 16.16 -13.69
CA ALA A 96 -9.26 15.07 -13.67
C ALA A 96 -9.95 13.71 -13.79
N LYS A 97 -9.30 12.78 -14.51
CA LYS A 97 -9.72 11.39 -14.57
C LYS A 97 -8.90 10.55 -13.58
N PRO A 98 -9.52 9.99 -12.53
CA PRO A 98 -8.80 9.14 -11.58
C PRO A 98 -8.24 7.88 -12.25
N LEU A 99 -7.01 7.51 -11.91
CA LEU A 99 -6.38 6.25 -12.34
C LEU A 99 -6.89 5.05 -11.52
N ALA A 100 -7.09 5.27 -10.22
CA ALA A 100 -7.59 4.30 -9.25
C ALA A 100 -8.28 5.04 -8.11
N ARG A 101 -8.96 4.29 -7.23
CA ARG A 101 -9.53 4.80 -5.97
C ARG A 101 -8.85 4.07 -4.82
N LEU A 102 -8.33 4.81 -3.85
CA LEU A 102 -7.76 4.24 -2.64
C LEU A 102 -8.85 4.10 -1.58
N LEU A 103 -9.30 2.87 -1.36
CA LEU A 103 -10.49 2.58 -0.54
C LEU A 103 -10.15 2.30 0.93
N GLY A 104 -8.92 1.86 1.22
CA GLY A 104 -8.48 1.56 2.58
C GLY A 104 -6.99 1.28 2.64
N ALA A 105 -6.40 1.50 3.81
CA ALA A 105 -5.01 1.22 4.11
C ALA A 105 -4.84 0.76 5.56
N GLY A 106 -3.94 -0.19 5.81
CA GLY A 106 -3.73 -0.80 7.11
C GLY A 106 -2.25 -0.91 7.44
N ILE A 107 -1.89 -0.46 8.64
CA ILE A 107 -0.54 -0.57 9.21
C ILE A 107 -0.61 -1.42 10.48
N THR A 108 0.34 -2.35 10.62
CA THR A 108 0.53 -3.21 11.80
C THR A 108 2.02 -3.39 12.08
N SER A 109 2.34 -3.88 13.27
CA SER A 109 3.70 -4.30 13.64
C SER A 109 3.67 -5.74 14.14
N ASP A 110 4.68 -6.52 13.77
CA ASP A 110 4.85 -7.90 14.23
C ASP A 110 5.15 -7.96 15.73
N ALA A 111 5.83 -6.93 16.27
CA ALA A 111 6.30 -6.86 17.66
C ALA A 111 7.03 -8.13 18.13
N PHE A 112 7.78 -8.76 17.22
CA PHE A 112 8.39 -10.08 17.41
C PHE A 112 9.93 -10.01 17.38
N HIS A 113 10.50 -9.61 16.26
CA HIS A 113 11.94 -9.54 16.07
C HIS A 113 12.28 -8.32 15.19
N MET A 114 13.49 -7.77 15.33
CA MET A 114 13.88 -6.52 14.66
C MET A 114 13.91 -6.64 13.13
N VAL A 115 14.39 -7.78 12.60
CA VAL A 115 14.57 -8.02 11.16
C VAL A 115 13.71 -9.18 10.65
N ALA A 116 13.82 -10.36 11.28
CA ALA A 116 13.01 -11.52 10.92
C ALA A 116 11.51 -11.30 11.14
N PRO A 117 10.64 -11.66 10.18
CA PRO A 117 9.20 -11.63 10.36
C PRO A 117 8.73 -12.72 11.33
N ALA A 118 7.55 -12.53 11.92
CA ALA A 118 6.90 -13.60 12.67
C ALA A 118 6.55 -14.77 11.73
N ALA A 119 6.93 -16.00 12.11
CA ALA A 119 6.78 -17.18 11.27
C ALA A 119 5.31 -17.53 10.96
N ASP A 120 4.37 -17.12 11.81
CA ASP A 120 2.93 -17.36 11.64
C ASP A 120 2.27 -16.38 10.65
N GLY A 121 2.93 -15.27 10.29
CA GLY A 121 2.41 -14.24 9.40
C GLY A 121 1.12 -13.55 9.86
N VAL A 122 0.68 -13.75 11.12
CA VAL A 122 -0.65 -13.33 11.60
C VAL A 122 -0.81 -11.81 11.52
N ARG A 123 0.26 -11.07 11.83
CA ARG A 123 0.27 -9.61 11.84
C ARG A 123 0.26 -9.01 10.44
N ALA A 124 1.02 -9.57 9.50
CA ALA A 124 0.89 -9.24 8.09
C ALA A 124 -0.53 -9.50 7.56
N GLY A 125 -1.14 -10.64 7.93
CA GLY A 125 -2.54 -10.94 7.64
C GLY A 125 -3.50 -9.89 8.17
N ARG A 126 -3.28 -9.41 9.41
CA ARG A 126 -4.09 -8.37 10.05
C ARG A 126 -4.02 -7.03 9.31
N ALA A 127 -2.87 -6.65 8.74
CA ALA A 127 -2.77 -5.44 7.92
C ALA A 127 -3.70 -5.51 6.69
N MET A 128 -3.74 -6.67 6.02
CA MET A 128 -4.62 -6.92 4.88
C MET A 128 -6.10 -6.88 5.30
N THR A 129 -6.47 -7.60 6.36
CA THR A 129 -7.84 -7.61 6.88
C THR A 129 -8.32 -6.21 7.26
N ARG A 130 -7.49 -5.45 7.99
CA ARG A 130 -7.84 -4.07 8.38
C ARG A 130 -8.04 -3.15 7.17
N SER A 131 -7.23 -3.31 6.13
CA SER A 131 -7.37 -2.53 4.89
C SER A 131 -8.70 -2.83 4.19
N LEU A 132 -9.10 -4.11 4.17
CA LEU A 132 -10.38 -4.55 3.61
C LEU A 132 -11.58 -4.06 4.43
N GLU A 133 -11.48 -4.13 5.76
CA GLU A 133 -12.52 -3.62 6.67
C GLU A 133 -12.76 -2.13 6.47
N LEU A 134 -11.69 -1.32 6.39
CA LEU A 134 -11.78 0.11 6.10
C LEU A 134 -12.37 0.39 4.71
N ALA A 135 -12.04 -0.46 3.73
CA ALA A 135 -12.60 -0.38 2.39
C ALA A 135 -14.06 -0.88 2.29
N GLY A 136 -14.59 -1.52 3.33
CA GLY A 136 -15.90 -2.18 3.29
C GLY A 136 -15.97 -3.35 2.30
N LEU A 137 -14.84 -4.05 2.06
CA LEU A 137 -14.72 -5.11 1.07
C LEU A 137 -14.54 -6.49 1.71
N SER A 138 -15.00 -7.52 0.99
CA SER A 138 -14.76 -8.92 1.36
C SER A 138 -13.46 -9.43 0.73
N PRO A 139 -12.70 -10.32 1.39
CA PRO A 139 -11.54 -10.96 0.77
C PRO A 139 -11.85 -11.64 -0.58
N ARG A 140 -13.10 -12.12 -0.78
CA ARG A 140 -13.53 -12.77 -2.02
C ARG A 140 -13.61 -11.82 -3.22
N THR A 141 -13.67 -10.50 -2.99
CA THR A 141 -13.75 -9.52 -4.07
C THR A 141 -12.37 -9.06 -4.55
N LEU A 142 -11.29 -9.49 -3.89
CA LEU A 142 -9.94 -9.20 -4.33
C LEU A 142 -9.65 -9.95 -5.63
N THR A 143 -9.46 -9.18 -6.70
CA THR A 143 -8.96 -9.69 -7.98
C THR A 143 -7.68 -8.94 -8.30
N THR A 144 -6.57 -9.65 -8.50
CA THR A 144 -5.30 -9.04 -8.92
C THR A 144 -5.38 -8.71 -10.40
N SER A 145 -5.81 -7.50 -10.73
CA SER A 145 -5.69 -6.91 -12.06
C SER A 145 -4.64 -5.79 -12.01
N MET A 146 -3.35 -6.15 -12.04
CA MET A 146 -2.33 -5.18 -12.45
C MET A 146 -2.45 -5.00 -13.96
N ARG A 147 -3.39 -4.15 -14.36
CA ARG A 147 -3.57 -3.76 -15.74
C ARG A 147 -2.48 -2.73 -16.07
N THR A 148 -1.31 -3.18 -16.48
CA THR A 148 -0.37 -2.32 -17.22
C THR A 148 -1.16 -1.64 -18.33
N ALA A 149 -1.03 -0.32 -18.47
CA ALA A 149 -1.86 0.56 -19.29
C ALA A 149 -1.80 0.26 -20.82
N ARG A 150 -2.18 -0.96 -21.24
CA ARG A 150 -2.57 -1.26 -22.62
C ARG A 150 -4.07 -1.06 -22.74
N ARG A 151 -4.42 -0.17 -23.68
CA ARG A 151 -5.79 0.10 -24.13
C ARG A 151 -6.42 -1.21 -24.59
N HIS A 152 -7.38 -1.77 -23.84
CA HIS A 152 -8.49 -2.57 -24.37
C HIS A 152 -9.65 -2.64 -23.36
N ARG A 153 -10.81 -3.03 -23.87
CA ARG A 153 -12.15 -2.56 -23.51
C ARG A 153 -12.61 -2.92 -22.08
N SER A 154 -13.57 -2.11 -21.63
CA SER A 154 -14.31 -2.13 -20.36
C SER A 154 -14.58 -3.51 -19.74
N ALA A 155 -13.96 -3.79 -18.60
CA ALA A 155 -14.58 -4.62 -17.57
C ALA A 155 -15.34 -3.66 -16.65
N THR A 156 -16.66 -3.67 -16.76
CA THR A 156 -17.56 -2.80 -16.00
C THR A 156 -17.60 -3.33 -14.56
N LEU A 157 -16.85 -2.71 -13.65
CA LEU A 157 -17.16 -2.81 -12.22
C LEU A 157 -18.60 -2.30 -12.02
N PRO A 158 -19.44 -2.94 -11.19
CA PRO A 158 -20.82 -2.53 -11.00
C PRO A 158 -20.85 -1.05 -10.58
N ARG A 159 -21.56 -0.23 -11.38
CA ARG A 159 -21.75 1.19 -11.08
C ARG A 159 -22.61 1.28 -9.81
N PRO A 160 -22.16 1.96 -8.74
CA PRO A 160 -23.05 2.30 -7.65
C PRO A 160 -24.14 3.26 -8.17
N THR A 161 -25.37 3.05 -7.70
CA THR A 161 -26.60 3.72 -8.18
C THR A 161 -26.54 5.25 -8.03
N PRO A 162 -27.18 6.01 -8.93
CA PRO A 162 -27.12 7.46 -8.92
C PRO A 162 -28.23 8.04 -8.02
N SER A 163 -27.97 8.14 -6.72
CA SER A 163 -28.69 9.07 -5.83
C SER A 163 -27.80 9.35 -4.62
N GLY A 164 -27.44 10.63 -4.43
CA GLY A 164 -26.39 11.10 -3.52
C GLY A 164 -26.33 10.43 -2.14
N SER A 165 -25.15 9.92 -1.81
CA SER A 165 -24.83 9.24 -0.54
C SER A 165 -23.33 8.85 -0.52
N PRO A 166 -22.51 9.24 0.47
CA PRO A 166 -21.32 8.47 0.82
C PRO A 166 -21.79 7.38 1.80
N VAL A 167 -22.45 6.33 1.33
CA VAL A 167 -23.13 5.37 2.24
C VAL A 167 -22.41 4.04 2.30
N VAL A 168 -21.58 3.94 3.34
CA VAL A 168 -21.54 2.78 4.24
C VAL A 168 -22.72 2.94 5.20
N SER A 169 -23.62 1.95 5.24
CA SER A 169 -24.71 1.89 6.21
C SER A 169 -24.19 1.46 7.58
N MET A 170 -24.32 2.32 8.59
CA MET A 170 -24.27 1.91 10.00
C MET A 170 -25.66 2.01 10.63
N PRO A 171 -26.05 1.08 11.52
CA PRO A 171 -27.32 1.17 12.25
C PRO A 171 -27.28 2.36 13.21
N ARG A 172 -28.34 3.18 13.19
CA ARG A 172 -28.58 4.32 14.07
C ARG A 172 -28.45 3.90 15.55
N CYS A 173 -27.42 4.37 16.25
CA CYS A 173 -27.39 4.41 17.71
C CYS A 173 -27.95 5.75 18.16
N THR A 174 -29.22 5.76 18.57
CA THR A 174 -29.88 6.91 19.20
C THR A 174 -29.34 7.13 20.61
N LEU A 175 -28.45 8.11 20.79
CA LEU A 175 -28.17 8.69 22.10
C LEU A 175 -29.16 9.85 22.33
N ARG A 176 -30.24 9.54 23.06
CA ARG A 176 -31.12 10.51 23.70
C ARG A 176 -30.28 11.35 24.68
N ASN A 177 -30.17 12.65 24.45
CA ASN A 177 -29.72 13.56 25.50
C ASN A 177 -30.92 13.91 26.39
N ARG A 178 -30.94 13.39 27.62
CA ARG A 178 -31.79 13.90 28.71
C ARG A 178 -30.93 14.83 29.56
N ARG A 179 -31.03 16.13 29.30
CA ARG A 179 -31.24 17.23 30.25
C ARG A 179 -31.07 18.55 29.51
#